data_AF-A0A537FNH2-F1
#
_entry.id   AF-A0A537FNH2-F1
#
_cell.length_a   1.000
_cell.length_b   1.000
_cell.length_c   1.000
_cell.angle_alpha   90.00
_cell.angle_beta   90.00
_cell.angle_gamma   90.00
#
_symmetry.space_group_name_H-M   'P 1'
#
loop_
_entity.id
_entity.type
_entity.pdbx_description
1 polymer ?
#
loop_
_entity_poly.entity_id
_entity_poly.type
_entity_poly.pdbx_seq_one_letter_code
_entity_poly.pdbx_strand_id
1 'polypeptide(L)' 'MSSKDLRISEAEHKTRIEKIRGEMRRSRIGALYLTNPTRIMYTTGFS' A
#
# COMPACT_ATOMS: atom_id res chain seq x y z
N MET A 1 -18.14 -3.69 -12.49
CA MET A 1 -16.70 -3.78 -12.82
C MET A 1 -16.15 -5.00 -12.10
N SER A 2 -15.60 -5.97 -12.85
CA SER A 2 -15.18 -7.26 -12.30
C SER A 2 -13.88 -7.10 -11.51
N SER A 3 -13.82 -7.61 -10.27
CA SER A 3 -12.66 -7.52 -9.36
C SER A 3 -11.36 -8.14 -9.89
N LYS A 4 -11.38 -8.73 -11.10
CA LYS A 4 -10.21 -9.31 -11.77
C LYS A 4 -9.28 -8.27 -12.39
N ASP A 5 -9.76 -7.05 -12.65
CA ASP A 5 -9.01 -6.00 -13.36
C ASP A 5 -8.15 -5.10 -12.44
N LEU A 6 -8.23 -5.27 -11.12
CA LEU A 6 -7.50 -4.47 -10.12
C LEU A 6 -6.30 -5.23 -9.51
N ARG A 7 -5.71 -6.18 -10.25
CA ARG A 7 -4.48 -6.84 -9.81
C ARG A 7 -3.30 -5.89 -9.98
N ILE A 8 -2.87 -5.25 -8.88
CA ILE A 8 -1.59 -4.56 -8.83
C ILE A 8 -0.47 -5.57 -9.15
N SER A 9 0.49 -5.18 -9.98
CA SER A 9 1.66 -6.02 -10.22
C SER A 9 2.52 -6.09 -8.95
N GLU A 10 3.29 -7.17 -8.80
CA GLU A 10 4.19 -7.31 -7.65
C GLU A 10 5.24 -6.19 -7.62
N ALA A 11 5.70 -5.72 -8.79
CA ALA A 11 6.63 -4.61 -8.92
C ALA A 11 6.01 -3.29 -8.41
N GLU A 12 4.77 -3.00 -8.81
CA GLU A 12 4.04 -1.81 -8.34
C GLU A 12 3.80 -1.88 -6.82
N HIS A 13 3.42 -3.05 -6.31
CA HIS A 13 3.25 -3.27 -4.87
C HIS A 13 4.55 -2.97 -4.10
N LYS A 14 5.70 -3.50 -4.56
CA LYS A 14 7.01 -3.23 -3.94
C LYS A 14 7.36 -1.74 -3.94
N THR A 15 7.16 -1.06 -5.07
CA THR A 15 7.38 0.39 -5.18
C THR A 15 6.56 1.19 -4.17
N ARG A 16 5.29 0.82 -3.98
CA ARG A 16 4.40 1.46 -2.99
C ARG A 16 4.88 1.24 -1.56
N ILE A 17 5.26 0.01 -1.21
CA ILE A 17 5.79 -0.31 0.12
C ILE A 17 7.07 0.47 0.41
N GLU A 18 7.99 0.57 -0.55
CA GLU A 18 9.22 1.34 -0.35
C GLU A 18 8.97 2.84 -0.20
N LYS A 19 8.01 3.39 -0.95
CA LYS A 19 7.56 4.77 -0.77
C LYS A 19 7.01 5.00 0.64
N ILE A 20 6.13 4.12 1.12
CA ILE A 20 5.54 4.21 2.47
C ILE A 20 6.63 4.11 3.55
N ARG A 21 7.55 3.16 3.42
CA ARG A 21 8.70 3.02 4.33
C ARG A 21 9.60 4.25 4.33
N GLY A 22 9.81 4.87 3.16
CA GLY A 22 10.54 6.13 3.03
C GLY A 22 9.92 7.25 3.86
N GLU A 23 8.59 7.42 3.79
CA GLU A 23 7.87 8.38 4.62
C GLU A 23 7.95 8.02 6.11
N MET A 24 7.75 6.75 6.47
CA MET A 24 7.84 6.30 7.87
C MET A 24 9.22 6.61 8.47
N ARG A 25 10.30 6.40 7.71
CA ARG A 25 11.67 6.77 8.13
C ARG A 25 11.81 8.27 8.34
N ARG A 26 11.32 9.10 7.40
CA ARG A 26 11.35 10.57 7.52
C ARG A 26 10.59 11.06 8.75
N SER A 27 9.46 10.44 9.05
CA SER A 27 8.60 10.80 10.18
C SER A 27 8.95 10.10 11.49
N ARG A 28 10.00 9.25 11.53
CA ARG A 28 10.40 8.43 12.69
C ARG A 28 9.26 7.56 13.25
N ILE A 29 8.43 7.02 12.35
CA ILE A 29 7.32 6.13 12.69
C ILE A 29 7.79 4.68 12.63
N GLY A 30 7.69 3.95 13.74
CA GLY A 30 8.09 2.53 13.82
C GLY A 30 7.05 1.55 13.27
N ALA A 31 5.77 1.92 13.28
CA ALA A 31 4.67 1.08 12.79
C ALA A 31 3.54 1.93 12.20
N LEU A 32 2.88 1.42 11.17
CA LEU A 32 1.74 2.06 10.51
C LEU A 32 0.56 1.10 10.49
N TYR A 33 -0.53 1.47 11.16
CA TYR A 33 -1.80 0.75 11.10
C TYR A 33 -2.77 1.49 10.17
N LEU A 34 -3.28 0.81 9.15
CA LEU A 34 -4.17 1.39 8.14
C LEU A 34 -5.63 1.09 8.50
N THR A 35 -6.45 2.13 8.65
CA THR A 35 -7.90 2.02 8.89
C THR A 35 -8.75 2.45 7.70
N ASN A 36 -8.18 3.24 6.79
CA ASN A 36 -8.88 3.73 5.61
C ASN A 36 -8.90 2.64 4.52
N PRO A 37 -10.09 2.18 4.06
CA PRO A 37 -10.22 1.09 3.08
C PRO A 37 -9.48 1.35 1.77
N THR A 38 -9.52 2.60 1.27
CA THR A 38 -8.79 2.98 0.06
C THR A 38 -7.27 2.86 0.25
N ARG A 39 -6.76 3.20 1.43
CA ARG A 39 -5.33 3.01 1.74
C ARG A 39 -4.97 1.55 1.88
N ILE A 40 -5.83 0.73 2.48
CA ILE A 40 -5.64 -0.72 2.57
C ILE A 40 -5.58 -1.32 1.16
N MET A 41 -6.53 -0.99 0.29
CA MET A 41 -6.56 -1.45 -1.10
C MET A 41 -5.33 -0.95 -1.89
N TYR A 42 -4.95 0.32 -1.73
CA TYR A 42 -3.76 0.87 -2.39
C TYR A 42 -2.47 0.15 -1.97
N THR A 43 -2.32 -0.09 -0.67
CA THR A 43 -1.10 -0.67 -0.10
C THR A 43 -1.02 -2.17 -0.34
N THR A 44 -2.13 -2.90 -0.30
CA THR A 44 -2.12 -4.37 -0.28
C THR A 44 -2.70 -5.02 -1.54
N GLY A 45 -3.49 -4.28 -2.32
CA GLY A 45 -4.24 -4.83 -3.44
C GLY A 45 -5.45 -5.69 -3.03
N PHE A 46 -5.76 -5.81 -1.74
CA PHE A 46 -6.99 -6.47 -1.26
C PHE A 46 -8.19 -5.52 -1.33
N SER A 47 -9.31 -6.02 -1.86
CA SER A 47 -10.66 -5.43 -1.75
C SER A 47 -11.55 -6.32 -0.91
#